data_AF-A0A7K3Z4F2-F1
#
_entry.id   AF-A0A7K3Z4F2-F1
#
_cell.length_a   1.000
_cell.length_b   1.000
_cell.length_c   1.000
_cell.angle_alpha   90.00
_cell.angle_beta   90.00
_cell.angle_gamma   90.00
#
_symmetry.space_group_name_H-M   'P 1'
#
loop_
_entity.id
_entity.type
_entity.pdbx_description
1 polymer ?
#
loop_
_entity_poly.entity_id
_entity_poly.type
_entity_poly.pdbx_seq_one_letter_code
_entity_poly.pdbx_strand_id
1 'polypeptide(L)'
;ATDGAEIWRVNGMFRNTRWGGNGVIGDSIIATMDTYDQRVYAIGKGPSAITASVGPKSTVEGASVLIEGMVTDISPGTNTYEVAARFPNGVPAIADSNMSAWMLHVYKQFEKPTDVTGVPVDIYALDANNNYRHLGTTTSDLSGYYSLDWCPDVPGKYTVYATFAGSAGYYGSSATTAFVVDPAPEASPAPTESPPSAADLYFLPLSIVMLVAIIVIGAVVILLLMRKQ
;
A
#
# COMPACT_ATOMS: atom_id res chain seq x y z
N ALA A 1 29.33 -17.64 -2.45
CA ALA A 1 30.01 -17.08 -3.64
C ALA A 1 30.33 -18.23 -4.58
N THR A 2 29.81 -18.24 -5.80
CA THR A 2 29.90 -19.41 -6.71
C THR A 2 30.87 -19.19 -7.87
N ASP A 3 31.08 -17.95 -8.28
CA ASP A 3 31.87 -17.53 -9.45
C ASP A 3 32.93 -16.46 -9.15
N GLY A 4 33.04 -16.01 -7.90
CA GLY A 4 33.98 -14.96 -7.49
C GLY A 4 33.56 -13.54 -7.87
N ALA A 5 32.33 -13.34 -8.35
CA ALA A 5 31.78 -12.01 -8.55
C ALA A 5 31.66 -11.23 -7.23
N GLU A 6 31.79 -9.91 -7.31
CA GLU A 6 31.57 -9.03 -6.15
C GLU A 6 30.12 -9.15 -5.69
N ILE A 7 29.92 -9.54 -4.42
CA ILE A 7 28.59 -9.68 -3.81
C ILE A 7 28.11 -8.32 -3.29
N TRP A 8 29.00 -7.60 -2.60
CA TRP A 8 28.73 -6.28 -2.06
C TRP A 8 30.04 -5.52 -1.87
N ARG A 9 29.93 -4.19 -1.83
CA ARG A 9 31.04 -3.28 -1.56
C ARG A 9 30.56 -2.13 -0.68
N VAL A 10 31.39 -1.73 0.28
CA VAL A 10 31.20 -0.51 1.07
C VAL A 10 32.52 0.24 1.14
N ASN A 11 32.60 1.36 0.40
CA ASN A 11 33.79 2.18 0.35
C ASN A 11 33.94 3.04 1.61
N GLY A 12 35.15 3.17 2.15
CA GLY A 12 35.46 4.11 3.23
C GLY A 12 34.91 3.74 4.61
N MET A 13 34.35 2.55 4.79
CA MET A 13 33.72 2.15 6.06
C MET A 13 34.71 1.99 7.22
N PHE A 14 35.92 1.49 6.96
CA PHE A 14 36.89 1.17 8.01
C PHE A 14 38.26 1.75 7.69
N ARG A 15 38.92 2.33 8.70
CA ARG A 15 40.34 2.65 8.62
C ARG A 15 41.15 1.56 9.30
N ASN A 16 41.80 0.74 8.50
CA ASN A 16 42.58 -0.40 9.00
C ASN A 16 43.87 0.03 9.72
N THR A 17 44.40 -0.90 10.52
CA THR A 17 45.69 -0.73 11.20
C THR A 17 46.85 -0.86 10.21
N ARG A 18 47.99 -0.22 10.50
CA ARG A 18 49.21 -0.36 9.68
C ARG A 18 50.01 -1.63 10.00
N TRP A 19 49.94 -2.11 11.24
CA TRP A 19 50.77 -3.23 11.74
C TRP A 19 49.95 -4.36 12.40
N GLY A 20 48.63 -4.21 12.56
CA GLY A 20 47.75 -5.16 13.25
C GLY A 20 47.09 -6.19 12.34
N GLY A 21 47.53 -6.30 11.08
CA GLY A 21 46.97 -7.22 10.09
C GLY A 21 45.78 -6.63 9.32
N ASN A 22 45.44 -7.30 8.21
CA ASN A 22 44.28 -6.99 7.39
C ASN A 22 43.02 -7.63 7.97
N GLY A 23 41.84 -7.16 7.56
CA GLY A 23 40.58 -7.85 7.84
C GLY A 23 40.63 -9.31 7.38
N VAL A 24 40.10 -10.21 8.20
CA VAL A 24 40.03 -11.66 7.93
C VAL A 24 38.59 -12.05 7.68
N ILE A 25 38.37 -13.06 6.83
CA ILE A 25 37.03 -13.53 6.48
C ILE A 25 36.88 -14.99 6.87
N GLY A 26 35.81 -15.29 7.60
CA GLY A 26 35.39 -16.64 7.96
C GLY A 26 33.87 -16.71 8.03
N ASP A 27 33.27 -17.81 7.58
CA ASP A 27 31.81 -18.00 7.54
C ASP A 27 31.05 -16.84 6.86
N SER A 28 31.62 -16.28 5.79
CA SER A 28 31.10 -15.11 5.06
C SER A 28 30.99 -13.81 5.90
N ILE A 29 31.65 -13.76 7.06
CA ILE A 29 31.77 -12.57 7.90
C ILE A 29 33.19 -12.04 7.84
N ILE A 30 33.34 -10.75 7.52
CA ILE A 30 34.59 -10.01 7.59
C ILE A 30 34.76 -9.51 9.03
N ALA A 31 35.82 -9.94 9.69
CA ALA A 31 36.26 -9.38 10.96
C ALA A 31 37.40 -8.38 10.71
N THR A 32 37.21 -7.13 11.10
CA THR A 32 38.23 -6.08 10.96
C THR A 32 38.18 -5.08 12.12
N MET A 33 39.24 -4.30 12.29
CA MET A 33 39.29 -3.20 13.26
C MET A 33 39.12 -1.86 12.53
N ASP A 34 38.35 -0.95 13.12
CA ASP A 34 38.41 0.45 12.76
C ASP A 34 39.31 1.23 13.73
N THR A 35 40.27 1.95 13.19
CA THR A 35 41.17 2.80 13.97
C THR A 35 40.61 4.19 14.24
N TYR A 36 39.45 4.55 13.68
CA TYR A 36 38.77 5.80 14.05
C TYR A 36 38.13 5.75 15.44
N ASP A 37 37.48 4.64 15.77
CA ASP A 37 36.78 4.43 17.05
C ASP A 37 37.42 3.34 17.92
N GLN A 38 38.49 2.71 17.42
CA GLN A 38 39.24 1.64 18.10
C GLN A 38 38.38 0.40 18.43
N ARG A 39 37.34 0.13 17.63
CA ARG A 39 36.47 -1.05 17.78
C ARG A 39 36.75 -2.13 16.74
N VAL A 40 36.41 -3.37 17.09
CA VAL A 40 36.41 -4.51 16.17
C VAL A 40 34.99 -4.73 15.65
N TYR A 41 34.87 -4.91 14.34
CA TYR A 41 33.62 -5.07 13.61
C TYR A 41 33.55 -6.43 12.94
N ALA A 42 32.36 -7.00 12.93
CA ALA A 42 31.98 -8.17 12.15
C ALA A 42 30.96 -7.72 11.09
N ILE A 43 31.31 -7.85 9.81
CA ILE A 43 30.49 -7.38 8.68
C ILE A 43 30.12 -8.55 7.79
N GLY A 44 28.84 -8.67 7.46
CA GLY A 44 28.37 -9.67 6.52
C GLY A 44 26.94 -9.39 6.13
N LYS A 45 26.29 -10.40 5.56
CA LYS A 45 24.88 -10.32 5.16
C LYS A 45 24.00 -10.12 6.40
N GLY A 46 23.19 -9.07 6.40
CA GLY A 46 22.35 -8.66 7.53
C GLY A 46 21.01 -9.38 7.57
N PRO A 47 20.50 -9.78 8.75
CA PRO A 47 19.10 -10.21 8.87
C PRO A 47 18.13 -9.04 8.64
N SER A 48 16.99 -9.32 8.00
CA SER A 48 15.91 -8.34 7.83
C SER A 48 14.64 -8.80 8.57
N ALA A 49 13.78 -7.84 8.88
CA ALA A 49 12.42 -8.09 9.34
C ALA A 49 11.43 -7.34 8.46
N ILE A 50 10.28 -7.96 8.20
CA ILE A 50 9.16 -7.34 7.51
C ILE A 50 7.93 -7.38 8.42
N THR A 51 7.10 -6.34 8.34
CA THR A 51 5.77 -6.31 8.95
C THR A 51 4.70 -6.19 7.88
N ALA A 52 3.49 -6.66 8.15
CA ALA A 52 2.36 -6.54 7.24
C ALA A 52 1.09 -6.17 8.01
N SER A 53 0.41 -5.14 7.56
CA SER A 53 -0.88 -4.65 8.05
C SER A 53 -1.83 -4.46 6.87
N VAL A 54 -3.12 -4.53 7.17
CA VAL A 54 -4.18 -4.22 6.22
C VAL A 54 -5.20 -3.38 6.96
N GLY A 55 -5.50 -2.22 6.40
CA GLY A 55 -6.56 -1.32 6.86
C GLY A 55 -7.63 -1.17 5.78
N PRO A 56 -8.92 -1.32 6.10
CA PRO A 56 -9.53 -1.81 7.35
C PRO A 56 -9.45 -3.35 7.52
N LYS A 57 -9.71 -3.87 8.75
CA LYS A 57 -9.73 -5.32 9.04
C LYS A 57 -10.95 -6.05 8.49
N SER A 58 -12.00 -5.30 8.15
CA SER A 58 -13.13 -5.76 7.36
C SER A 58 -13.45 -4.71 6.29
N THR A 59 -13.78 -5.16 5.09
CA THR A 59 -14.18 -4.31 3.97
C THR A 59 -15.38 -4.92 3.27
N VAL A 60 -16.05 -4.19 2.39
CA VAL A 60 -17.13 -4.72 1.55
C VAL A 60 -16.55 -5.12 0.19
N GLU A 61 -17.09 -6.16 -0.43
CA GLU A 61 -16.76 -6.57 -1.79
C GLU A 61 -16.81 -5.37 -2.77
N GLY A 62 -15.78 -5.24 -3.60
CA GLY A 62 -15.63 -4.13 -4.53
C GLY A 62 -14.98 -2.86 -3.94
N ALA A 63 -14.72 -2.81 -2.63
CA ALA A 63 -13.93 -1.75 -2.02
C ALA A 63 -12.44 -2.11 -1.94
N SER A 64 -11.58 -1.14 -2.24
CA SER A 64 -10.12 -1.32 -2.15
C SER A 64 -9.64 -1.36 -0.70
N VAL A 65 -8.60 -2.15 -0.47
CA VAL A 65 -7.84 -2.21 0.79
C VAL A 65 -6.42 -1.74 0.55
N LEU A 66 -5.80 -1.16 1.58
CA LEU A 66 -4.39 -0.83 1.56
C LEU A 66 -3.63 -1.89 2.37
N ILE A 67 -2.72 -2.59 1.71
CA ILE A 67 -1.77 -3.51 2.33
C ILE A 67 -0.49 -2.71 2.54
N GLU A 68 0.02 -2.64 3.77
CA GLU A 68 1.14 -1.78 4.11
C GLU A 68 2.05 -2.42 5.17
N GLY A 69 3.28 -1.96 5.28
CA GLY A 69 4.20 -2.44 6.29
C GLY A 69 5.58 -1.81 6.20
N MET A 70 6.52 -2.38 6.94
CA MET A 70 7.91 -1.93 7.00
C MET A 70 8.86 -3.08 6.64
N VAL A 71 10.00 -2.76 6.01
CA VAL A 71 11.16 -3.65 5.90
C VAL A 71 12.35 -3.00 6.60
N THR A 72 12.84 -3.64 7.66
CA THR A 72 13.90 -3.12 8.53
C THR A 72 15.11 -4.05 8.61
N ASP A 73 16.27 -3.44 8.79
CA ASP A 73 17.53 -4.09 9.12
C ASP A 73 17.58 -4.37 10.63
N ILE A 74 17.65 -5.64 10.99
CA ILE A 74 17.72 -6.11 12.38
C ILE A 74 19.10 -6.67 12.74
N SER A 75 20.14 -6.25 12.01
CA SER A 75 21.53 -6.59 12.32
C SER A 75 21.87 -6.15 13.75
N PRO A 76 22.67 -6.92 14.53
CA PRO A 76 22.96 -6.57 15.92
C PRO A 76 23.49 -5.14 16.14
N GLY A 77 24.23 -4.60 15.16
CA GLY A 77 24.73 -3.22 15.20
C GLY A 77 23.63 -2.15 15.21
N THR A 78 22.43 -2.43 14.69
CA THR A 78 21.31 -1.46 14.67
C THR A 78 20.69 -1.26 16.07
N ASN A 79 20.92 -2.19 16.99
CA ASN A 79 20.45 -2.11 18.38
C ASN A 79 21.36 -1.30 19.31
N THR A 80 22.52 -0.84 18.82
CA THR A 80 23.38 0.05 19.60
C THR A 80 22.67 1.38 19.84
N TYR A 81 22.81 1.97 21.04
CA TYR A 81 22.10 3.20 21.40
C TYR A 81 22.34 4.34 20.39
N GLU A 82 23.58 4.48 19.91
CA GLU A 82 23.98 5.48 18.91
C GLU A 82 23.16 5.38 17.61
N VAL A 83 22.80 4.16 17.18
CA VAL A 83 22.00 3.92 15.97
C VAL A 83 20.50 3.96 16.32
N ALA A 84 20.06 3.21 17.33
CA ALA A 84 18.66 3.12 17.71
C ALA A 84 18.04 4.49 18.06
N ALA A 85 18.79 5.39 18.70
CA ALA A 85 18.32 6.74 19.01
C ALA A 85 18.12 7.62 17.76
N ARG A 86 18.88 7.36 16.68
CA ARG A 86 18.74 8.07 15.39
C ARG A 86 17.63 7.49 14.51
N PHE A 87 17.32 6.21 14.70
CA PHE A 87 16.34 5.47 13.93
C PHE A 87 15.28 4.87 14.87
N PRO A 88 14.40 5.71 15.48
CA PRO A 88 13.43 5.25 16.47
C PRO A 88 12.42 4.23 15.92
N ASN A 89 12.21 4.21 14.61
CA ASN A 89 11.33 3.26 13.92
C ASN A 89 12.11 2.06 13.31
N GLY A 90 13.38 1.90 13.68
CA GLY A 90 14.30 0.93 13.07
C GLY A 90 15.03 1.50 11.85
N VAL A 91 16.16 0.86 11.51
CA VAL A 91 16.93 1.19 10.31
C VAL A 91 16.26 0.50 9.12
N PRO A 92 15.88 1.22 8.05
CA PRO A 92 15.28 0.58 6.88
C PRO A 92 16.27 -0.28 6.11
N ALA A 93 15.76 -1.38 5.54
CA ALA A 93 16.48 -2.16 4.55
C ALA A 93 16.43 -1.45 3.19
N ILE A 94 17.60 -1.30 2.58
CA ILE A 94 17.81 -0.49 1.37
C ILE A 94 18.37 -1.33 0.23
N ALA A 95 18.14 -0.92 -1.03
CA ALA A 95 18.68 -1.57 -2.22
C ALA A 95 20.22 -1.69 -2.20
N ASP A 96 20.74 -2.79 -2.74
CA ASP A 96 22.19 -3.06 -2.77
C ASP A 96 22.99 -1.97 -3.50
N SER A 97 22.41 -1.32 -4.52
CA SER A 97 23.02 -0.20 -5.27
C SER A 97 23.37 1.01 -4.39
N ASN A 98 22.64 1.21 -3.28
CA ASN A 98 22.83 2.33 -2.37
C ASN A 98 23.52 1.92 -1.06
N MET A 99 23.81 0.63 -0.87
CA MET A 99 24.32 0.05 0.38
C MET A 99 25.57 0.76 0.89
N SER A 100 26.51 1.10 0.01
CA SER A 100 27.75 1.81 0.35
C SER A 100 27.47 3.12 1.11
N ALA A 101 26.67 4.02 0.52
CA ALA A 101 26.37 5.32 1.12
C ALA A 101 25.46 5.18 2.34
N TRP A 102 24.52 4.24 2.29
CA TRP A 102 23.59 3.97 3.38
C TRP A 102 24.31 3.52 4.65
N MET A 103 25.23 2.56 4.54
CA MET A 103 25.98 2.07 5.70
C MET A 103 26.87 3.16 6.31
N LEU A 104 27.51 4.02 5.50
CA LEU A 104 28.28 5.16 6.00
C LEU A 104 27.41 6.16 6.77
N HIS A 105 26.18 6.41 6.29
CA HIS A 105 25.23 7.25 7.00
C HIS A 105 24.84 6.64 8.36
N VAL A 106 24.49 5.35 8.37
CA VAL A 106 24.06 4.63 9.58
C VAL A 106 25.19 4.56 10.61
N TYR A 107 26.36 4.06 10.23
CA TYR A 107 27.43 3.69 11.16
C TYR A 107 28.57 4.71 11.30
N LYS A 108 28.72 5.67 10.37
CA LYS A 108 29.85 6.62 10.36
C LYS A 108 29.44 8.08 10.32
N GLN A 109 28.15 8.36 10.56
CA GLN A 109 27.59 9.72 10.66
C GLN A 109 27.79 10.60 9.40
N PHE A 110 27.97 9.98 8.23
CA PHE A 110 27.98 10.71 6.96
C PHE A 110 26.59 11.30 6.66
N GLU A 111 26.54 12.25 5.74
CA GLU A 111 25.29 12.86 5.28
C GLU A 111 24.29 11.79 4.79
N LYS A 112 23.01 12.02 5.07
CA LYS A 112 21.95 11.12 4.60
C LYS A 112 21.91 11.19 3.07
N PRO A 113 22.05 10.06 2.35
CA PRO A 113 21.93 10.06 0.90
C PRO A 113 20.49 10.41 0.49
N THR A 114 20.33 11.22 -0.56
CA THR A 114 19.02 11.71 -1.02
C THR A 114 18.33 10.77 -2.00
N ASP A 115 19.12 10.09 -2.84
CA ASP A 115 18.63 9.27 -3.95
C ASP A 115 18.82 7.78 -3.64
N VAL A 116 18.09 7.31 -2.62
CA VAL A 116 18.15 5.92 -2.17
C VAL A 116 16.79 5.25 -2.35
N THR A 117 16.81 4.02 -2.86
CA THR A 117 15.62 3.19 -3.03
C THR A 117 15.61 2.07 -1.99
N GLY A 118 14.44 1.74 -1.45
CA GLY A 118 14.29 0.57 -0.58
C GLY A 118 14.36 -0.75 -1.36
N VAL A 119 13.77 -1.79 -0.81
CA VAL A 119 13.83 -3.15 -1.35
C VAL A 119 12.48 -3.58 -1.93
N PRO A 120 12.46 -4.47 -2.94
CA PRO A 120 11.22 -4.99 -3.49
C PRO A 120 10.50 -5.89 -2.47
N VAL A 121 9.17 -5.79 -2.44
CA VAL A 121 8.28 -6.60 -1.60
C VAL A 121 7.21 -7.20 -2.48
N ASP A 122 7.15 -8.53 -2.53
CA ASP A 122 6.11 -9.29 -3.23
C ASP A 122 4.95 -9.57 -2.27
N ILE A 123 3.74 -9.31 -2.72
CA ILE A 123 2.53 -9.48 -1.93
C ILE A 123 1.67 -10.57 -2.55
N TYR A 124 1.29 -11.54 -1.72
CA TYR A 124 0.45 -12.67 -2.07
C TYR A 124 -0.79 -12.70 -1.19
N ALA A 125 -1.86 -13.31 -1.68
CA ALA A 125 -3.05 -13.58 -0.88
C ALA A 125 -3.56 -15.00 -1.10
N LEU A 126 -4.05 -15.60 -0.01
CA LEU A 126 -4.84 -16.81 0.03
C LEU A 126 -6.29 -16.42 0.34
N ASP A 127 -7.20 -16.68 -0.60
CA ASP A 127 -8.62 -16.37 -0.46
C ASP A 127 -9.41 -17.49 0.25
N ALA A 128 -10.72 -17.28 0.48
CA ALA A 128 -11.61 -18.24 1.12
C ALA A 128 -11.85 -19.51 0.28
N ASN A 129 -11.55 -19.48 -1.02
CA ASN A 129 -11.66 -20.60 -1.95
C ASN A 129 -10.34 -21.39 -2.05
N ASN A 130 -9.36 -21.07 -1.20
CA ASN A 130 -8.05 -21.69 -1.15
C ASN A 130 -7.19 -21.44 -2.41
N ASN A 131 -7.43 -20.32 -3.11
CA ASN A 131 -6.57 -19.88 -4.20
C ASN A 131 -5.45 -19.00 -3.65
N TYR A 132 -4.20 -19.43 -3.88
CA TYR A 132 -3.01 -18.65 -3.57
C TYR A 132 -2.53 -17.91 -4.82
N ARG A 133 -2.45 -16.59 -4.78
CA ARG A 133 -2.06 -15.76 -5.93
C ARG A 133 -1.15 -14.60 -5.55
N HIS A 134 -0.32 -14.21 -6.50
CA HIS A 134 0.45 -12.97 -6.45
C HIS A 134 -0.44 -11.78 -6.76
N LEU A 135 -0.47 -10.79 -5.88
CA LEU A 135 -1.23 -9.55 -6.06
C LEU A 135 -0.40 -8.48 -6.79
N GLY A 136 0.88 -8.40 -6.47
CA GLY A 136 1.79 -7.42 -7.06
C GLY A 136 3.07 -7.25 -6.25
N THR A 137 4.02 -6.56 -6.87
CA THR A 137 5.30 -6.18 -6.27
C THR A 137 5.30 -4.67 -6.03
N THR A 138 5.67 -4.26 -4.83
CA THR A 138 5.91 -2.85 -4.46
C THR A 138 7.37 -2.69 -4.01
N THR A 139 7.85 -1.46 -3.84
CA THR A 139 9.21 -1.18 -3.34
C THR A 139 9.12 -0.32 -2.10
N SER A 140 9.88 -0.68 -1.05
CA SER A 140 9.92 0.15 0.14
C SER A 140 10.61 1.50 -0.12
N ASP A 141 10.25 2.50 0.67
CA ASP A 141 10.83 3.83 0.60
C ASP A 141 12.04 3.99 1.54
N LEU A 142 12.53 5.23 1.65
CA LEU A 142 13.65 5.61 2.52
C LEU A 142 13.39 5.45 4.01
N SER A 143 12.14 5.27 4.43
CA SER A 143 11.77 4.96 5.81
C SER A 143 11.64 3.45 6.02
N GLY A 144 11.71 2.65 4.94
CA GLY A 144 11.46 1.22 4.94
C GLY A 144 9.99 0.89 4.76
N TYR A 145 9.13 1.89 4.61
CA TYR A 145 7.69 1.72 4.44
C TYR A 145 7.36 1.25 3.03
N TYR A 146 6.42 0.33 2.90
CA TYR A 146 5.86 -0.09 1.63
C TYR A 146 4.34 -0.13 1.72
N SER A 147 3.68 0.05 0.56
CA SER A 147 2.24 -0.15 0.45
C SER A 147 1.83 -0.63 -0.94
N LEU A 148 0.70 -1.32 -1.00
CA LEU A 148 0.04 -1.78 -2.22
C LEU A 148 -1.48 -1.62 -2.05
N ASP A 149 -2.10 -0.88 -2.95
CA ASP A 149 -3.54 -0.81 -3.08
C ASP A 149 -4.06 -2.01 -3.86
N TRP A 150 -5.10 -2.65 -3.35
CA TRP A 150 -5.67 -3.83 -4.00
C TRP A 150 -7.17 -3.95 -3.74
N CYS A 151 -7.93 -4.44 -4.73
CA CYS A 151 -9.35 -4.69 -4.60
C CYS A 151 -9.63 -6.20 -4.58
N PRO A 152 -10.17 -6.74 -3.48
CA PRO A 152 -10.64 -8.13 -3.43
C PRO A 152 -11.83 -8.36 -4.37
N ASP A 153 -11.89 -9.56 -4.95
CA ASP A 153 -12.85 -9.97 -5.97
C ASP A 153 -13.87 -11.00 -5.49
N VAL A 154 -13.62 -11.67 -4.36
CA VAL A 154 -14.58 -12.58 -3.72
C VAL A 154 -14.76 -12.24 -2.23
N PRO A 155 -15.96 -12.44 -1.66
CA PRO A 155 -16.19 -12.28 -0.22
C PRO A 155 -15.52 -13.42 0.57
N GLY A 156 -15.27 -13.17 1.85
CA GLY A 156 -14.68 -14.11 2.80
C GLY A 156 -13.36 -13.63 3.39
N LYS A 157 -12.69 -14.54 4.11
CA LYS A 157 -11.41 -14.24 4.77
C LYS A 157 -10.26 -14.33 3.77
N TYR A 158 -9.39 -13.32 3.79
CA TYR A 158 -8.11 -13.33 3.09
C TYR A 158 -6.96 -13.44 4.08
N THR A 159 -5.97 -14.27 3.75
CA THR A 159 -4.67 -14.28 4.41
C THR A 159 -3.64 -13.69 3.44
N VAL A 160 -3.02 -12.59 3.82
CA VAL A 160 -2.04 -11.86 3.02
C VAL A 160 -0.64 -12.18 3.52
N TYR A 161 0.27 -12.40 2.57
CA TYR A 161 1.68 -12.64 2.81
C TYR A 161 2.50 -11.56 2.10
N ALA A 162 3.27 -10.78 2.86
CA ALA A 162 4.26 -9.88 2.31
C ALA A 162 5.64 -10.54 2.43
N THR A 163 6.39 -10.59 1.34
CA THR A 163 7.67 -11.28 1.27
C THR A 163 8.74 -10.36 0.68
N PHE A 164 9.82 -10.18 1.42
CA PHE A 164 11.07 -9.71 0.86
C PHE A 164 11.97 -10.93 0.60
N ALA A 165 12.26 -11.21 -0.66
CA ALA A 165 13.06 -12.37 -1.06
C ALA A 165 14.51 -12.36 -0.52
N GLY A 166 14.98 -11.20 -0.06
CA GLY A 166 16.37 -10.95 0.29
C GLY A 166 17.14 -10.28 -0.87
N SER A 167 18.35 -9.84 -0.56
CA SER A 167 19.27 -9.21 -1.51
C SER A 167 20.68 -9.77 -1.31
N ALA A 168 21.69 -9.19 -1.95
CA ALA A 168 23.08 -9.50 -1.64
C ALA A 168 23.44 -9.09 -0.20
N GLY A 169 22.94 -7.92 0.24
CA GLY A 169 23.16 -7.37 1.57
C GLY A 169 22.25 -7.92 2.68
N TYR A 170 21.04 -8.38 2.35
CA TYR A 170 20.04 -8.79 3.35
C TYR A 170 19.51 -10.21 3.16
N TYR A 171 19.32 -10.95 4.24
CA TYR A 171 18.50 -12.17 4.22
C TYR A 171 17.03 -11.82 3.99
N GLY A 172 16.29 -12.71 3.33
CA GLY A 172 14.86 -12.54 3.10
C GLY A 172 14.05 -12.67 4.39
N SER A 173 12.84 -12.10 4.37
CA SER A 173 11.89 -12.15 5.47
C SER A 173 10.45 -12.12 4.95
N SER A 174 9.52 -12.63 5.74
CA SER A 174 8.09 -12.68 5.38
C SER A 174 7.20 -12.34 6.56
N ALA A 175 6.07 -11.68 6.32
CA ALA A 175 5.04 -11.38 7.30
C ALA A 175 3.66 -11.78 6.80
N THR A 176 2.80 -12.15 7.74
CA THR A 176 1.44 -12.60 7.46
C THR A 176 0.43 -11.73 8.19
N THR A 177 -0.65 -11.38 7.51
CA THR A 177 -1.78 -10.67 8.09
C THR A 177 -3.08 -11.17 7.48
N ALA A 178 -4.21 -10.77 8.03
CA ALA A 178 -5.52 -11.21 7.54
C ALA A 178 -6.56 -10.11 7.69
N PHE A 179 -7.56 -10.17 6.83
CA PHE A 179 -8.74 -9.32 6.85
C PHE A 179 -9.94 -10.07 6.25
N VAL A 180 -11.14 -9.52 6.43
CA VAL A 180 -12.39 -10.12 5.95
C VAL A 180 -13.05 -9.21 4.91
N VAL A 181 -13.63 -9.81 3.88
CA VAL A 181 -14.45 -9.12 2.88
C VAL A 181 -15.90 -9.57 3.07
N ASP A 182 -16.75 -8.64 3.45
CA ASP A 182 -18.19 -8.87 3.58
C ASP A 182 -18.85 -8.78 2.19
N PRO A 183 -19.86 -9.62 1.88
CA PRO A 183 -20.59 -9.53 0.63
C PRO A 183 -21.19 -8.14 0.41
N ALA A 184 -21.25 -7.69 -0.85
CA ALA A 184 -21.93 -6.44 -1.18
C ALA A 184 -23.42 -6.49 -0.78
N PRO A 185 -24.00 -5.41 -0.22
CA PRO A 185 -25.42 -5.37 0.09
C PRO A 185 -26.25 -5.51 -1.19
N GLU A 186 -27.35 -6.28 -1.12
CA GLU A 186 -28.29 -6.39 -2.22
C GLU A 186 -28.86 -5.01 -2.60
N ALA A 187 -28.99 -4.75 -3.89
CA ALA A 187 -29.61 -3.52 -4.37
C ALA A 187 -31.05 -3.44 -3.86
N SER A 188 -31.41 -2.33 -3.21
CA SER A 188 -32.79 -2.08 -2.82
C SER A 188 -33.67 -2.09 -4.08
N PRO A 189 -34.86 -2.73 -4.06
CA PRO A 189 -35.74 -2.71 -5.21
C PRO A 189 -36.04 -1.26 -5.60
N ALA A 190 -36.00 -0.97 -6.91
CA ALA A 190 -36.37 0.33 -7.42
C ALA A 190 -37.77 0.70 -6.91
N PRO A 191 -38.04 1.99 -6.62
CA PRO A 191 -39.37 2.42 -6.26
C PRO A 191 -40.33 1.93 -7.34
N THR A 192 -41.34 1.14 -6.96
CA THR A 192 -42.43 0.80 -7.86
C THR A 192 -43.01 2.12 -8.36
N GLU A 193 -43.08 2.32 -9.67
CA GLU A 193 -43.73 3.50 -10.23
C GLU A 193 -45.12 3.62 -9.60
N SER A 194 -45.37 4.75 -8.94
CA SER A 194 -46.69 5.00 -8.37
C SER A 194 -47.69 5.02 -9.53
N PRO A 195 -48.82 4.29 -9.43
CA PRO A 195 -49.81 4.30 -10.50
C PRO A 195 -50.22 5.76 -10.79
N PRO A 196 -50.39 6.14 -12.07
CA PRO A 196 -50.72 7.52 -12.42
C PRO A 196 -51.96 7.95 -11.66
N SER A 197 -51.89 9.11 -11.01
CA SER A 197 -52.99 9.57 -10.18
C SER A 197 -54.22 9.88 -11.04
N ALA A 198 -55.41 9.81 -10.47
CA ALA A 198 -56.62 10.24 -11.17
C ALA A 198 -56.52 11.70 -11.64
N ALA A 199 -55.75 12.54 -10.95
CA ALA A 199 -55.45 13.89 -11.41
C ALA A 199 -54.64 13.87 -12.70
N ASP A 200 -53.58 13.07 -12.80
CA ASP A 200 -52.75 12.98 -14.03
C ASP A 200 -53.55 12.44 -15.23
N LEU A 201 -54.47 11.49 -14.97
CA LEU A 201 -55.29 10.89 -16.02
C LEU A 201 -56.42 11.79 -16.52
N TYR A 202 -57.04 12.56 -15.61
CA TYR A 202 -58.26 13.30 -15.92
C TYR A 202 -58.06 14.82 -16.02
N PHE A 203 -56.98 15.40 -15.52
CA PHE A 203 -56.77 16.85 -15.53
C PHE A 203 -56.69 17.43 -16.94
N LEU A 204 -55.93 16.80 -17.84
CA LEU A 204 -55.81 17.25 -19.23
C LEU A 204 -57.13 17.11 -20.02
N PRO A 205 -57.81 15.95 -20.05
CA PRO A 205 -59.09 15.85 -20.76
C PRO A 205 -60.20 16.72 -20.13
N LEU A 206 -60.28 16.86 -18.80
CA LEU A 206 -61.27 17.75 -18.16
C LEU A 206 -61.00 19.23 -18.46
N SER A 207 -59.74 19.66 -18.44
CA SER A 207 -59.38 21.04 -18.75
C SER A 207 -59.70 21.39 -20.20
N ILE A 208 -59.42 20.50 -21.15
CA ILE A 208 -59.80 20.66 -22.55
C ILE A 208 -61.33 20.76 -22.71
N VAL A 209 -62.10 19.85 -22.10
CA VAL A 209 -63.56 19.85 -22.17
C VAL A 209 -64.16 21.12 -21.55
N MET A 210 -63.64 21.56 -20.40
CA MET A 210 -64.05 22.82 -19.76
C MET A 210 -63.78 24.04 -20.63
N LEU A 211 -62.62 24.13 -21.26
CA LEU A 211 -62.24 25.27 -22.11
C LEU A 211 -63.15 25.38 -23.33
N VAL A 212 -63.44 24.24 -23.98
CA VAL A 212 -64.40 24.17 -25.10
C VAL A 212 -65.80 24.59 -24.63
N ALA A 213 -66.26 24.11 -23.48
CA ALA A 213 -67.57 24.49 -22.94
C ALA A 213 -67.68 26.00 -22.68
N ILE A 214 -66.63 26.62 -22.10
CA ILE A 214 -66.58 28.06 -21.86
C ILE A 214 -66.62 28.86 -23.17
N ILE A 215 -65.89 28.44 -24.20
CA ILE A 215 -65.90 29.10 -25.52
C ILE A 215 -67.29 29.00 -26.16
N VAL A 216 -67.94 27.84 -26.10
CA VAL A 216 -69.28 27.65 -26.65
C VAL A 216 -70.30 28.51 -25.91
N ILE A 217 -70.27 28.53 -24.57
CA ILE A 217 -71.16 29.37 -23.77
C ILE A 217 -70.90 30.85 -24.07
N GLY A 218 -69.63 31.28 -24.14
CA GLY A 218 -69.26 32.65 -24.49
C GLY A 218 -69.76 33.05 -25.89
N ALA A 219 -69.59 32.18 -26.88
CA ALA A 219 -70.10 32.39 -28.23
C ALA A 219 -71.63 32.48 -28.26
N VAL A 220 -72.34 31.61 -27.53
CA VAL A 220 -73.81 31.64 -27.44
C VAL A 220 -74.31 32.92 -26.76
N VAL A 221 -73.64 33.37 -25.69
CA VAL A 221 -73.98 34.63 -25.00
C VAL A 221 -73.74 35.84 -25.90
N ILE A 222 -72.63 35.89 -26.63
CA ILE A 222 -72.35 36.96 -27.60
C ILE A 222 -73.40 36.95 -28.73
N LEU A 223 -73.76 35.78 -29.24
CA LEU A 223 -74.77 35.64 -30.31
C LEU A 223 -76.18 36.05 -29.82
N LEU A 224 -76.51 35.79 -28.55
CA LEU A 224 -77.75 36.28 -27.91
C LEU A 224 -77.74 37.79 -27.64
N LEU A 225 -76.58 38.38 -27.35
CA LEU A 225 -76.43 39.84 -27.19
C LEU A 225 -76.46 40.57 -28.55
N MET A 226 -75.92 39.99 -29.62
CA MET A 226 -75.98 40.54 -30.99
C MET A 226 -77.38 40.47 -31.63
N ARG A 227 -78.29 39.63 -31.11
CA ARG A 227 -79.70 39.58 -31.54
C ARG A 227 -80.59 40.65 -30.89
N LYS A 228 -80.05 41.45 -29.96
CA LYS A 228 -80.78 42.49 -29.21
C LYS A 228 -80.47 43.93 -29.66
N GLN A 229 -79.77 44.11 -30.78
CA GLN A 229 -79.68 45.38 -31.51
C GLN A 229 -80.39 45.25 -32.84
#